data_AF-A0A034V3I7-F1
#
_entry.id   AF-A0A034V3I7-F1
#
_cell.length_a   1.000
_cell.length_b   1.000
_cell.length_c   1.000
_cell.angle_alpha   90.00
_cell.angle_beta   90.00
_cell.angle_gamma   90.00
#
_symmetry.space_group_name_H-M   'P 1'
#
loop_
_entity.id
_entity.type
_entity.pdbx_description
1 polymer ?
#
loop_
_entity_poly.entity_id
_entity_poly.type
_entity_poly.pdbx_seq_one_letter_code
_entity_poly.pdbx_strand_id
1 'polypeptide(L)'
;TARYCPPAIDLIYILFMNLDKATRKADELEYLRFYYDYLESDCIANGFAQTAVPLSFSDLLASYWEFQFFGLLYRAIASTILNVPRAFVTNFYVHVERTDAVLKLMKECPDFGKYMEKQICDILQFLSEESYERTSRF
;
A
#
# COMPACT_ATOMS: atom_id res chain seq x y z
N THR A 1 -0.32 7.43 -14.37
CA THR A 1 -1.66 7.62 -14.96
C THR A 1 -2.67 7.52 -13.84
N ALA A 2 -3.65 8.41 -13.76
CA ALA A 2 -4.77 8.25 -12.83
C ALA A 2 -5.76 7.24 -13.43
N ARG A 3 -6.25 6.29 -12.64
CA ARG A 3 -7.24 5.28 -13.07
C ARG A 3 -8.37 5.27 -12.06
N TYR A 4 -9.60 5.09 -12.55
CA TYR A 4 -10.74 4.90 -11.67
C TYR A 4 -10.55 3.63 -10.82
N CYS A 5 -10.59 3.79 -9.51
CA CYS A 5 -10.49 2.73 -8.51
C CYS A 5 -11.23 3.16 -7.23
N PRO A 6 -11.50 2.23 -6.29
CA PRO A 6 -12.07 2.60 -4.99
C PRO A 6 -11.18 3.60 -4.25
N PRO A 7 -11.74 4.59 -3.53
CA PRO A 7 -10.95 5.58 -2.77
C PRO A 7 -9.95 4.97 -1.78
N ALA A 8 -10.27 3.79 -1.24
CA ALA A 8 -9.37 3.03 -0.37
C ALA A 8 -8.02 2.71 -1.04
N ILE A 9 -7.98 2.53 -2.36
CA ILE A 9 -6.74 2.24 -3.08
C ILE A 9 -5.78 3.42 -3.02
N ASP A 10 -6.26 4.66 -3.16
CA ASP A 10 -5.42 5.87 -3.05
C ASP A 10 -4.81 5.97 -1.65
N LEU A 11 -5.59 5.69 -0.61
CA LEU A 11 -5.14 5.65 0.78
C LEU A 11 -4.12 4.54 1.02
N ILE A 12 -4.37 3.34 0.49
CA ILE A 12 -3.44 2.22 0.54
C ILE A 12 -2.09 2.62 -0.07
N TYR A 13 -2.10 3.25 -1.24
CA TYR A 13 -0.87 3.73 -1.86
C TYR A 13 -0.12 4.72 -0.99
N ILE A 14 -0.81 5.77 -0.53
CA ILE A 14 -0.18 6.85 0.24
C ILE A 14 0.38 6.32 1.55
N LEU A 15 -0.41 5.56 2.31
CA LEU A 15 -0.01 5.10 3.64
C LEU A 15 1.08 4.04 3.58
N PHE A 16 0.99 3.07 2.67
CA PHE A 16 1.96 1.98 2.62
C PHE A 16 3.29 2.43 2.01
N MET A 17 3.28 3.32 1.02
CA MET A 17 4.51 3.79 0.38
C MET A 17 5.33 4.75 1.24
N ASN A 18 4.68 5.51 2.12
CA ASN A 18 5.32 6.63 2.82
C ASN A 18 5.52 6.41 4.32
N LEU A 19 4.79 5.46 4.94
CA LEU A 19 4.89 5.19 6.37
C LEU A 19 5.50 3.80 6.62
N ASP A 20 6.31 3.71 7.66
CA ASP A 20 6.68 2.40 8.20
C ASP A 20 5.48 1.75 8.93
N LYS A 21 5.60 0.45 9.20
CA LYS A 21 4.51 -0.36 9.77
C LYS A 21 4.06 0.16 11.13
N ALA A 22 4.97 0.65 11.97
CA ALA A 22 4.64 1.09 13.33
C ALA A 22 3.85 2.39 13.29
N THR A 23 4.35 3.41 12.57
CA THR A 23 3.65 4.68 12.39
C THR A 23 2.30 4.49 11.70
N ARG A 24 2.24 3.67 10.64
CA ARG A 24 0.97 3.38 9.96
C ARG A 24 -0.05 2.79 10.91
N LYS A 25 0.31 1.76 11.71
CA LYS A 25 -0.64 1.13 12.65
C LYS A 25 -1.08 2.08 13.77
N ALA A 26 -0.23 3.01 14.19
CA ALA A 26 -0.57 3.98 15.22
C ALA A 26 -1.63 4.98 14.74
N ASP A 27 -1.51 5.44 13.49
CA ASP A 27 -2.23 6.63 13.02
C ASP A 27 -3.23 6.35 11.88
N GLU A 28 -3.33 5.10 11.37
CA GLU A 28 -4.13 4.80 10.16
C GLU A 28 -5.59 5.24 10.28
N LEU A 29 -6.23 5.08 11.44
CA LEU A 29 -7.62 5.48 11.62
C LEU A 29 -7.79 7.01 11.54
N GLU A 30 -6.82 7.78 12.04
CA GLU A 30 -6.84 9.24 11.97
C GLU A 30 -6.70 9.70 10.52
N TYR A 31 -5.76 9.12 9.75
CA TYR A 31 -5.61 9.44 8.33
C TYR A 31 -6.85 9.07 7.51
N LEU A 32 -7.46 7.92 7.78
CA LEU A 32 -8.69 7.48 7.10
C LEU A 32 -9.86 8.41 7.42
N ARG A 33 -10.02 8.81 8.69
CA ARG A 33 -11.05 9.78 9.10
C ARG A 33 -10.83 11.12 8.41
N PHE A 34 -9.61 11.65 8.48
CA PHE A 34 -9.25 12.90 7.84
C PHE A 34 -9.60 12.89 6.35
N TYR A 35 -9.17 11.85 5.62
CA TYR A 35 -9.50 11.73 4.20
C TYR A 35 -11.01 11.68 3.94
N TYR A 36 -11.74 10.90 4.74
CA TYR A 36 -13.18 10.75 4.57
C TYR A 36 -13.94 12.06 4.82
N ASP A 37 -13.54 12.83 5.83
CA ASP A 37 -14.21 14.10 6.15
C ASP A 37 -14.13 15.09 4.97
N TYR A 38 -12.99 15.11 4.24
CA TYR A 38 -12.87 15.88 3.00
C TYR A 38 -13.66 15.28 1.84
N LEU A 39 -13.63 13.95 1.66
CA LEU A 39 -14.42 13.28 0.63
C LEU A 39 -15.91 13.57 0.78
N GLU A 40 -16.43 13.44 2.01
CA GLU A 40 -17.82 13.72 2.34
C GLU A 40 -18.16 15.19 2.08
N SER A 41 -17.31 16.11 2.55
CA SER A 41 -17.49 17.55 2.33
C SER A 41 -17.53 17.90 0.84
N ASP A 42 -16.63 17.32 0.04
CA ASP A 42 -16.58 17.52 -1.41
C ASP A 42 -17.81 16.94 -2.10
N CYS A 43 -18.27 15.75 -1.72
CA CYS A 43 -19.53 15.20 -2.24
C CYS A 43 -20.71 16.14 -1.96
N ILE A 44 -20.84 16.65 -0.73
CA ILE A 44 -21.92 17.58 -0.37
C ILE A 44 -21.82 18.88 -1.18
N ALA A 45 -20.61 19.45 -1.31
CA ALA A 45 -20.38 20.65 -2.11
C ALA A 45 -20.73 20.45 -3.60
N ASN A 46 -20.64 19.22 -4.11
CA ASN A 46 -20.99 18.85 -5.48
C ASN A 46 -22.46 18.37 -5.63
N GLY A 47 -23.32 18.64 -4.64
CA GLY A 47 -24.77 18.49 -4.77
C GLY A 47 -25.34 17.17 -4.23
N PHE A 48 -24.53 16.34 -3.57
CA PHE A 48 -25.07 15.20 -2.82
C PHE A 48 -25.72 15.69 -1.51
N ALA A 49 -26.87 15.12 -1.16
CA ALA A 49 -27.39 15.30 0.19
C ALA A 49 -26.49 14.56 1.18
N GLN A 50 -26.37 15.06 2.41
CA GLN A 50 -25.51 14.44 3.44
C GLN A 50 -25.86 12.96 3.68
N THR A 51 -27.15 12.59 3.63
CA THR A 51 -27.63 11.21 3.79
C THR A 51 -27.50 10.36 2.53
N ALA A 52 -27.07 10.95 1.42
CA ALA A 52 -27.00 10.32 0.10
C ALA A 52 -25.56 10.31 -0.46
N VAL A 53 -24.55 10.54 0.39
CA VAL A 53 -23.15 10.36 0.00
C VAL A 53 -22.93 8.88 -0.39
N PRO A 54 -22.40 8.58 -1.59
CA PRO A 54 -22.37 7.21 -2.13
C PRO A 54 -21.49 6.21 -1.37
N LEU A 55 -20.61 6.67 -0.49
CA LEU A 55 -19.68 5.86 0.26
C LEU A 55 -19.71 6.32 1.72
N SER A 56 -20.06 5.42 2.65
CA SER A 56 -19.97 5.73 4.08
C SER A 56 -18.54 5.55 4.60
N PHE A 57 -18.26 6.10 5.77
CA PHE A 57 -16.96 5.88 6.42
C PHE A 57 -16.72 4.40 6.72
N SER A 58 -17.75 3.66 7.13
CA SER A 58 -17.65 2.21 7.33
C SER A 58 -17.32 1.44 6.05
N ASP A 59 -17.87 1.86 4.90
CA ASP A 59 -17.57 1.22 3.61
C ASP A 59 -16.12 1.49 3.18
N LEU A 60 -15.64 2.72 3.42
CA LEU A 60 -14.24 3.07 3.20
C LEU A 60 -13.32 2.21 4.06
N LEU A 61 -13.62 2.08 5.36
CA LEU A 61 -12.82 1.28 6.27
C LEU A 61 -12.82 -0.21 5.86
N ALA A 62 -13.97 -0.78 5.53
CA ALA A 62 -14.09 -2.15 5.05
C ALA A 62 -13.20 -2.39 3.82
N SER A 63 -13.27 -1.48 2.85
CA SER A 63 -12.44 -1.53 1.64
C SER A 63 -10.95 -1.38 1.97
N TYR A 64 -10.58 -0.47 2.88
CA TYR A 64 -9.18 -0.28 3.28
C TYR A 64 -8.60 -1.54 3.90
N TRP A 65 -9.31 -2.18 4.84
CA TRP A 65 -8.87 -3.42 5.48
C TRP A 65 -8.71 -4.56 4.48
N GLU A 66 -9.68 -4.73 3.57
CA GLU A 66 -9.60 -5.73 2.49
C GLU A 66 -8.35 -5.54 1.61
N PHE A 67 -7.99 -4.29 1.30
CA PHE A 67 -6.89 -3.99 0.38
C PHE A 67 -5.51 -3.84 1.05
N GLN A 68 -5.36 -4.08 2.36
CA GLN A 68 -4.05 -3.95 3.04
C GLN A 68 -2.96 -4.85 2.44
N PHE A 69 -3.31 -6.08 2.07
CA PHE A 69 -2.38 -7.00 1.41
C PHE A 69 -1.87 -6.42 0.09
N PHE A 70 -2.76 -5.81 -0.70
CA PHE A 70 -2.40 -5.16 -1.95
C PHE A 70 -1.40 -4.01 -1.72
N GLY A 71 -1.55 -3.25 -0.64
CA GLY A 71 -0.60 -2.22 -0.24
C GLY A 71 0.81 -2.75 0.03
N LEU A 72 0.92 -3.87 0.76
CA LEU A 72 2.21 -4.51 1.03
C LEU A 72 2.87 -5.02 -0.26
N LEU A 73 2.10 -5.72 -1.10
CA LEU A 73 2.59 -6.26 -2.36
C LEU A 73 3.06 -5.14 -3.29
N TYR A 74 2.25 -4.09 -3.44
CA TYR A 74 2.62 -2.97 -4.29
C TYR A 74 3.87 -2.27 -3.78
N ARG A 75 3.99 -2.02 -2.47
CA ARG A 75 5.19 -1.42 -1.88
C ARG A 75 6.44 -2.23 -2.18
N ALA A 76 6.37 -3.56 -2.08
CA ALA A 76 7.47 -4.44 -2.42
C ALA A 76 7.84 -4.34 -3.92
N ILE A 77 6.86 -4.33 -4.82
CA ILE A 77 7.09 -4.18 -6.26
C ILE A 77 7.68 -2.80 -6.57
N ALA A 78 7.10 -1.73 -6.05
CA ALA A 78 7.56 -0.36 -6.26
C ALA A 78 8.98 -0.15 -5.71
N SER A 79 9.33 -0.81 -4.60
CA SER A 79 10.68 -0.80 -4.05
C SER A 79 11.74 -1.32 -5.02
N THR A 80 11.38 -2.28 -5.89
CA THR A 80 12.27 -2.76 -6.97
C THR A 80 12.51 -1.74 -8.07
N ILE A 81 11.89 -0.56 -8.00
CA ILE A 81 12.03 0.52 -8.97
C ILE A 81 12.58 1.77 -8.28
N LEU A 82 11.99 2.15 -7.15
CA LEU A 82 12.25 3.43 -6.47
C LEU A 82 13.46 3.39 -5.54
N ASN A 83 13.77 2.23 -4.96
CA ASN A 83 14.84 2.08 -3.96
C ASN A 83 16.11 1.44 -4.52
N VAL A 84 16.18 1.30 -5.85
CA VAL A 84 17.35 0.81 -6.56
C VAL A 84 18.42 1.89 -6.55
N PRO A 85 19.70 1.56 -6.27
CA PRO A 85 20.76 2.56 -6.29
C PRO A 85 20.87 3.18 -7.69
N ARG A 86 20.91 4.53 -7.74
CA ARG A 86 20.79 5.30 -8.99
C ARG A 86 21.78 4.90 -10.08
N ALA A 87 22.97 4.41 -9.70
CA ALA A 87 23.99 3.92 -10.63
C ALA A 87 23.52 2.73 -11.49
N PHE A 88 22.50 1.99 -11.05
CA PHE A 88 21.96 0.82 -11.77
C PHE A 88 20.66 1.13 -12.54
N VAL A 89 20.09 2.32 -12.36
CA VAL A 89 18.88 2.75 -13.06
C VAL A 89 19.25 3.19 -14.47
N THR A 90 19.17 2.27 -15.42
CA THR A 90 19.42 2.52 -16.85
C THR A 90 18.12 2.44 -17.66
N ASN A 91 18.14 2.89 -18.92
CA ASN A 91 17.00 2.68 -19.83
C ASN A 91 16.67 1.19 -20.02
N PHE A 92 17.65 0.30 -19.84
CA PHE A 92 17.48 -1.15 -19.86
C PHE A 92 16.98 -1.72 -18.53
N TYR A 93 16.68 -0.89 -17.53
CA TYR A 93 16.11 -1.31 -16.25
C TYR A 93 14.61 -0.97 -16.14
N VAL A 94 14.20 0.18 -16.69
CA VAL A 94 12.85 0.73 -16.47
C VAL A 94 11.76 0.09 -17.35
N HIS A 95 12.12 -0.58 -18.45
CA HIS A 95 11.18 -1.07 -19.48
C HIS A 95 11.25 -2.58 -19.77
N VAL A 96 11.89 -3.36 -18.90
CA VAL A 96 12.11 -4.80 -19.12
C VAL A 96 11.61 -5.63 -17.94
N GLU A 97 11.53 -6.95 -18.15
CA GLU A 97 11.47 -7.94 -17.07
C GLU A 97 12.71 -7.74 -16.17
N ARG A 98 12.51 -7.66 -14.85
CA ARG A 98 13.50 -7.17 -13.89
C ARG A 98 13.94 -8.21 -12.87
N THR A 99 13.36 -9.41 -12.86
CA THR A 99 13.56 -10.39 -11.80
C THR A 99 15.04 -10.72 -11.62
N ASP A 100 15.74 -11.09 -12.70
CA ASP A 100 17.16 -11.45 -12.62
C ASP A 100 18.03 -10.27 -12.18
N ALA A 101 17.72 -9.06 -12.66
CA ALA A 101 18.44 -7.85 -12.31
C ALA A 101 18.27 -7.50 -10.83
N VAL A 102 17.04 -7.59 -10.30
CA VAL A 102 16.74 -7.35 -8.89
C VAL A 102 17.42 -8.40 -8.00
N LEU A 103 17.34 -9.69 -8.37
CA LEU A 103 17.99 -10.77 -7.62
C LEU A 103 19.51 -10.62 -7.60
N LYS A 104 20.12 -10.18 -8.71
CA LYS A 104 21.54 -9.85 -8.77
C LYS A 104 21.88 -8.68 -7.84
N LEU A 105 21.09 -7.61 -7.90
CA LEU A 105 21.27 -6.43 -7.03
C LEU A 105 21.13 -6.77 -5.55
N MET A 106 20.18 -7.62 -5.17
CA MET A 106 20.04 -8.06 -3.78
C MET A 106 21.30 -8.76 -3.26
N LYS A 107 22.04 -9.46 -4.12
CA LYS A 107 23.32 -10.12 -3.77
C LYS A 107 24.50 -9.15 -3.74
N GLU A 108 24.55 -8.24 -4.71
CA GLU A 108 25.68 -7.31 -4.90
C GLU A 108 25.60 -6.07 -4.00
N CYS A 109 24.42 -5.69 -3.55
CA CYS A 109 24.15 -4.53 -2.69
C CYS A 109 23.44 -4.97 -1.40
N PRO A 110 24.19 -5.29 -0.32
CA PRO A 110 23.63 -5.85 0.91
C PRO A 110 22.52 -5.00 1.53
N ASP A 111 22.62 -3.67 1.47
CA ASP A 111 21.59 -2.77 2.03
C ASP A 111 20.28 -2.86 1.24
N PHE A 112 20.35 -2.95 -0.10
CA PHE A 112 19.19 -3.17 -0.94
C PHE A 112 18.60 -4.57 -0.70
N GLY A 113 19.45 -5.60 -0.60
CA GLY A 113 19.04 -6.96 -0.25
C GLY A 113 18.25 -7.02 1.05
N LYS A 114 18.83 -6.49 2.14
CA LYS A 114 18.17 -6.41 3.46
C LYS A 114 16.86 -5.62 3.41
N TYR A 115 16.83 -4.53 2.65
CA TYR A 115 15.62 -3.74 2.47
C TYR A 115 14.51 -4.57 1.81
N MET A 116 14.81 -5.27 0.72
CA MET A 116 13.84 -6.13 0.03
C MET A 116 13.39 -7.32 0.89
N GLU A 117 14.30 -7.95 1.62
CA GLU A 117 13.96 -9.02 2.58
C GLU A 117 12.97 -8.54 3.63
N LYS A 118 13.16 -7.35 4.19
CA LYS A 118 12.22 -6.74 5.15
C LYS A 118 10.81 -6.61 4.55
N GLN A 119 10.70 -6.19 3.28
CA GLN A 119 9.42 -6.09 2.59
C GLN A 119 8.72 -7.45 2.48
N ILE A 120 9.47 -8.49 2.13
CA ILE A 120 8.96 -9.87 2.02
C ILE A 120 8.52 -10.40 3.40
N CYS A 121 9.31 -10.15 4.45
CA CYS A 121 8.95 -10.52 5.81
C CYS A 121 7.64 -9.85 6.26
N ASP A 122 7.44 -8.57 5.95
CA ASP A 122 6.18 -7.87 6.27
C ASP A 122 4.98 -8.53 5.58
N ILE A 123 5.13 -8.97 4.33
CA ILE A 123 4.09 -9.69 3.57
C ILE A 123 3.80 -11.05 4.22
N LEU A 124 4.83 -11.83 4.51
CA LEU A 124 4.68 -13.16 5.12
C LEU A 124 4.05 -13.07 6.51
N GLN A 125 4.45 -12.06 7.30
CA GLN A 125 3.86 -11.81 8.61
C GLN A 125 2.35 -11.51 8.48
N PHE A 126 1.96 -10.62 7.55
CA PHE A 126 0.55 -10.31 7.31
C PHE A 126 -0.27 -11.56 6.95
N LEU A 127 0.24 -12.39 6.03
CA LEU A 127 -0.42 -13.64 5.64
C LEU A 127 -0.54 -14.63 6.80
N SER A 128 0.47 -14.68 7.67
CA SER A 128 0.43 -15.55 8.86
C SER A 128 -0.58 -15.09 9.91
N GLU A 129 -0.71 -13.77 10.12
CA GLU A 129 -1.67 -13.15 11.03
C GLU A 129 -3.11 -13.40 10.53
N GLU A 130 -3.36 -13.17 9.24
CA GLU A 130 -4.64 -13.47 8.56
C GLU A 130 -5.02 -14.96 8.66
N SER A 131 -4.06 -15.85 8.42
CA SER A 131 -4.29 -17.30 8.53
C SER A 131 -4.66 -17.70 9.95
N TYR A 132 -3.99 -17.13 10.95
CA TYR A 132 -4.27 -17.40 12.36
C TYR A 132 -5.67 -16.93 12.76
N GLU A 133 -6.05 -15.70 12.41
CA GLU A 133 -7.38 -15.15 12.70
C GLU A 133 -8.52 -15.95 12.04
N ARG A 134 -8.27 -16.50 10.84
CA ARG A 134 -9.23 -17.40 10.19
C ARG A 134 -9.39 -18.72 10.94
N THR A 135 -8.30 -19.31 11.44
CA THR A 135 -8.37 -20.58 12.18
C THR A 135 -8.93 -20.46 13.60
N SER A 136 -8.80 -19.31 14.26
CA SER A 136 -9.31 -19.08 15.63
C SER A 136 -10.80 -18.75 15.70
N ARG A 137 -11.46 -18.55 14.55
CA ARG A 137 -12.92 -18.32 14.44
C ARG A 137 -13.73 -19.61 14.25
N PHE A 138 -13.09 -20.79 14.29
CA PHE A 138 -13.71 -22.11 14.23
C PHE A 138 -13.34 -22.94 15.46
#